data_AF-A0A433JZK0-F1
#
_entry.id   AF-A0A433JZK0-F1
#
_cell.length_a   1.000
_cell.length_b   1.000
_cell.length_c   1.000
_cell.angle_alpha   90.00
_cell.angle_beta   90.00
_cell.angle_gamma   90.00
#
_symmetry.space_group_name_H-M   'P 1'
#
loop_
_entity.id
_entity.type
_entity.pdbx_description
1 polymer ?
#
loop_
_entity_poly.entity_id
_entity_poly.type
_entity_poly.pdbx_seq_one_letter_code
_entity_poly.pdbx_strand_id
1 'polypeptide(L)'
;MIRSMTAFARAQKQLDVAQLCWEIRSVNHRYLDVSFRLPETFRFLEPQLRNTLKDTIYRGKLECQLKYQDNNTQNESMLINMGIVNALVDLGNQLSSSHHLANDLNVSKVLSWPGVVQVAQSDMEDLGQHVLSLFNDAVRQLSEFRVAEGQALRQHIETRLQALSVEVERAQSIIQSMAVHSKDKLLTRLHSIQLEVPEGRIEQEIALLLTRLDVSEELDRLQTHVMEVNKALNTGHSAGRRLDFLMQELNREANTLSSKSDSVELTQSAIEMKVLIEQMREQIQNIE
;
A
#
# COMPACT_ATOMS: atom_id res chain seq x y z
N MET A 1 0.69 0.61 -14.73
CA MET A 1 1.12 1.89 -14.13
C MET A 1 1.36 1.66 -12.65
N ILE A 2 2.35 2.32 -12.06
CA ILE A 2 2.61 2.24 -10.61
C ILE A 2 1.39 2.78 -9.84
N ARG A 3 1.03 2.11 -8.74
CA ARG A 3 -0.04 2.51 -7.84
C ARG A 3 0.52 2.64 -6.43
N SER A 4 0.10 3.68 -5.70
CA SER A 4 0.37 3.79 -4.27
C SER A 4 -0.48 2.78 -3.49
N MET A 5 -0.04 2.36 -2.30
CA MET A 5 -0.83 1.59 -1.33
C MET A 5 -1.62 2.49 -0.37
N THR A 6 -1.34 3.79 -0.35
CA THR A 6 -2.07 4.79 0.44
C THR A 6 -3.04 5.55 -0.44
N ALA A 7 -4.25 5.78 0.07
CA ALA A 7 -5.26 6.66 -0.52
C ALA A 7 -6.45 6.82 0.42
N PHE A 8 -7.24 7.86 0.21
CA PHE A 8 -8.52 8.06 0.87
C PHE A 8 -9.56 8.47 -0.17
N ALA A 9 -10.73 7.83 -0.12
CA ALA A 9 -11.86 8.18 -0.97
C ALA A 9 -13.10 8.38 -0.10
N ARG A 10 -13.89 9.41 -0.44
CA ARG A 10 -15.17 9.69 0.19
C ARG A 10 -16.21 9.94 -0.87
N ALA A 11 -17.22 9.09 -0.93
CA ALA A 11 -18.35 9.24 -1.83
C ALA A 11 -19.64 9.38 -1.01
N GLN A 12 -20.47 10.35 -1.36
CA GLN A 12 -21.73 10.61 -0.68
C GLN A 12 -22.88 10.65 -1.68
N LYS A 13 -24.04 10.14 -1.28
CA LYS A 13 -25.28 10.21 -2.05
C LYS A 13 -26.41 10.61 -1.13
N GLN A 14 -27.11 11.67 -1.53
CA GLN A 14 -28.35 12.09 -0.91
C GLN A 14 -29.50 11.40 -1.65
N LEU A 15 -30.35 10.70 -0.91
CA LEU A 15 -31.63 10.19 -1.35
C LEU A 15 -32.74 10.94 -0.61
N ASP A 16 -33.96 10.84 -1.11
CA ASP A 16 -35.12 11.49 -0.47
C ASP A 16 -35.38 10.91 0.93
N VAL A 17 -35.15 9.61 1.10
CA VAL A 17 -35.40 8.87 2.34
C VAL A 17 -34.16 8.74 3.25
N ALA A 18 -32.95 8.90 2.72
CA ALA A 18 -31.72 8.65 3.47
C ALA A 18 -30.50 9.37 2.91
N GLN A 19 -29.47 9.52 3.73
CA GLN A 19 -28.13 9.95 3.32
C GLN A 19 -27.13 8.81 3.49
N LEU A 20 -26.40 8.52 2.41
CA LEU A 20 -25.36 7.49 2.35
C LEU A 20 -23.99 8.14 2.18
N CYS A 21 -23.01 7.72 2.96
CA CYS A 21 -21.62 8.15 2.80
C CYS A 21 -20.66 6.99 3.00
N TRP A 22 -19.87 6.69 1.97
CA TRP A 22 -18.75 5.76 2.03
C TRP A 22 -17.46 6.51 2.29
N GLU A 23 -16.68 6.01 3.24
CA GLU A 23 -15.31 6.42 3.50
C GLU A 23 -14.43 5.19 3.35
N ILE A 24 -13.48 5.22 2.42
CA ILE A 24 -12.53 4.13 2.19
C ILE A 24 -11.12 4.67 2.40
N ARG A 25 -10.40 4.08 3.35
CA ARG A 25 -9.01 4.39 3.64
C ARG A 25 -8.13 3.19 3.28
N SER A 26 -7.10 3.43 2.47
CA SER A 26 -6.07 2.46 2.12
C SER A 26 -4.77 2.80 2.83
N VAL A 27 -4.14 1.78 3.43
CA VAL A 27 -2.81 1.90 4.04
C VAL A 27 -1.91 0.74 3.62
N ASN A 28 -0.59 0.94 3.75
CA ASN A 28 0.40 -0.07 3.43
C ASN A 28 0.22 -1.32 4.30
N HIS A 29 0.08 -2.47 3.65
CA HIS A 29 0.05 -3.77 4.29
C HIS A 29 0.58 -4.84 3.33
N ARG A 30 1.14 -5.93 3.86
CA ARG A 30 1.77 -6.98 3.04
C ARG A 30 0.79 -7.74 2.15
N TYR A 31 -0.44 -7.91 2.63
CA TYR A 31 -1.52 -8.63 1.97
C TYR A 31 -2.76 -7.75 1.88
N LEU A 32 -3.68 -8.08 0.98
CA LEU A 32 -5.01 -7.49 0.99
C LEU A 32 -5.73 -7.88 2.29
N ASP A 33 -5.97 -6.91 3.14
CA ASP A 33 -6.81 -7.04 4.33
C ASP A 33 -7.95 -6.02 4.23
N VAL A 34 -9.20 -6.48 4.38
CA VAL A 34 -10.38 -5.63 4.19
C VAL A 34 -11.25 -5.70 5.43
N SER A 35 -11.40 -4.55 6.08
CA SER A 35 -12.25 -4.34 7.25
C SER A 35 -13.44 -3.48 6.85
N PHE A 36 -14.65 -3.96 7.18
CA PHE A 36 -15.89 -3.23 6.96
C PHE A 36 -16.49 -2.78 8.28
N ARG A 37 -16.88 -1.49 8.35
CA ARG A 37 -17.73 -0.94 9.40
C ARG A 37 -19.07 -0.59 8.80
N LEU A 38 -20.02 -1.52 8.91
CA LEU A 38 -21.36 -1.42 8.35
C LEU A 38 -22.41 -1.27 9.48
N PRO A 39 -23.44 -0.43 9.27
CA PRO A 39 -24.68 -0.51 10.05
C PRO A 39 -25.28 -1.92 9.98
N GLU A 40 -25.99 -2.34 11.03
CA GLU A 40 -26.58 -3.69 11.12
C GLU A 40 -27.48 -4.01 9.94
N THR A 41 -28.23 -3.01 9.49
CA THR A 41 -29.13 -3.05 8.33
C THR A 41 -28.46 -3.44 7.02
N PHE A 42 -27.16 -3.19 6.85
CA PHE A 42 -26.43 -3.44 5.60
C PHE A 42 -25.38 -4.56 5.71
N ARG A 43 -25.30 -5.28 6.84
CA ARG A 43 -24.31 -6.35 7.02
C ARG A 43 -24.42 -7.47 5.98
N PHE A 44 -25.63 -7.72 5.47
CA PHE A 44 -25.86 -8.73 4.43
C PHE A 44 -25.11 -8.44 3.11
N LEU A 45 -24.72 -7.18 2.87
CA LEU A 45 -23.98 -6.76 1.67
C LEU A 45 -22.46 -7.02 1.76
N GLU A 46 -21.92 -7.32 2.95
CA GLU A 46 -20.48 -7.48 3.15
C GLU A 46 -19.82 -8.49 2.17
N PRO A 47 -20.39 -9.68 1.91
CA PRO A 47 -19.79 -10.64 0.98
C PRO A 47 -19.65 -10.07 -0.44
N GLN A 48 -20.65 -9.32 -0.91
CA GLN A 48 -20.63 -8.70 -2.23
C GLN A 48 -19.59 -7.57 -2.30
N LEU A 49 -19.58 -6.68 -1.30
CA LEU A 49 -18.60 -5.59 -1.19
C LEU A 49 -17.15 -6.11 -1.18
N ARG A 50 -16.92 -7.21 -0.46
CA ARG A 50 -15.60 -7.85 -0.37
C ARG A 50 -15.15 -8.41 -1.73
N ASN A 51 -16.06 -8.98 -2.51
CA ASN A 51 -15.74 -9.50 -3.84
C ASN A 51 -15.35 -8.38 -4.81
N THR A 52 -16.08 -7.26 -4.81
CA THR A 52 -15.75 -6.08 -5.62
C THR A 52 -14.33 -5.57 -5.38
N LEU A 53 -13.84 -5.59 -4.14
CA LEU A 53 -12.48 -5.14 -3.81
C LEU A 53 -11.40 -6.12 -4.26
N LYS A 54 -11.65 -7.43 -4.21
CA LYS A 54 -10.67 -8.44 -4.62
C LYS A 54 -10.30 -8.34 -6.10
N ASP A 55 -11.25 -7.92 -6.94
CA ASP A 55 -11.03 -7.79 -8.38
C ASP A 55 -10.26 -6.51 -8.74
N THR A 56 -10.22 -5.53 -7.84
CA THR A 56 -9.66 -4.19 -8.11
C THR A 56 -8.35 -3.90 -7.37
N ILE A 57 -8.15 -4.48 -6.19
CA ILE A 57 -7.02 -4.18 -5.31
C ILE A 57 -6.34 -5.49 -4.86
N TYR A 58 -5.02 -5.58 -5.05
CA TYR A 58 -4.27 -6.80 -4.78
C TYR A 58 -3.52 -6.77 -3.44
N ARG A 59 -3.21 -5.57 -2.93
CA ARG A 59 -2.42 -5.39 -1.71
C ARG A 59 -2.83 -4.13 -0.95
N GLY A 60 -2.65 -4.16 0.37
CA GLY A 60 -2.94 -3.07 1.29
C GLY A 60 -4.03 -3.42 2.29
N LYS A 61 -4.13 -2.64 3.37
CA LYS A 61 -5.25 -2.73 4.32
C LYS A 61 -6.27 -1.66 3.96
N LEU A 62 -7.50 -2.09 3.73
CA LEU A 62 -8.64 -1.24 3.40
C LEU A 62 -9.60 -1.19 4.59
N GLU A 63 -9.83 0.02 5.08
CA GLU A 63 -10.87 0.29 6.07
C GLU A 63 -12.02 0.98 5.35
N CYS A 64 -13.13 0.26 5.19
CA CYS A 64 -14.33 0.70 4.49
C CYS A 64 -15.43 0.97 5.52
N GLN A 65 -15.88 2.21 5.62
CA GLN A 65 -16.95 2.61 6.53
C GLN A 65 -18.15 3.15 5.76
N LEU A 66 -19.32 2.59 6.05
CA LEU A 66 -20.60 3.13 5.60
C LEU A 66 -21.23 3.94 6.73
N LYS A 67 -21.51 5.21 6.46
CA LYS A 67 -22.38 6.05 7.29
C LYS A 67 -23.75 6.10 6.63
N TYR A 68 -24.76 5.70 7.39
CA TYR A 68 -26.17 5.76 7.02
C TYR A 68 -26.85 6.72 7.98
N GLN A 69 -27.54 7.71 7.44
CA GLN A 69 -28.43 8.57 8.20
C GLN A 69 -29.81 8.48 7.58
N ASP A 70 -30.77 8.03 8.38
CA ASP A 70 -32.16 8.02 7.99
C ASP A 70 -32.69 9.45 8.07
N ASN A 71 -33.26 9.94 6.97
CA ASN A 71 -33.86 11.27 6.92
C ASN A 71 -35.37 11.21 7.18
N ASN A 72 -35.94 10.02 7.29
CA ASN A 72 -37.33 9.81 7.63
C ASN A 72 -37.54 10.04 9.13
N THR A 73 -37.60 11.31 9.53
CA THR A 73 -37.96 11.74 10.89
C THR A 73 -39.46 11.56 11.19
N GLN A 74 -40.25 11.12 10.21
CA GLN A 74 -41.68 10.87 10.35
C GLN A 74 -42.02 9.50 9.76
N ASN A 75 -42.43 8.60 10.66
CA ASN A 75 -42.95 7.26 10.40
C ASN A 75 -41.90 6.25 9.90
N GLU A 76 -41.26 5.54 10.83
CA GLU A 76 -41.22 4.08 10.67
C GLU A 76 -42.68 3.67 10.43
N SER A 77 -43.06 3.35 9.19
CA SER A 77 -44.36 2.77 8.91
C SER A 77 -44.36 1.38 9.53
N MET A 78 -44.55 1.32 10.85
CA MET A 78 -44.76 0.10 11.59
C MET A 78 -46.02 -0.53 11.03
N LEU A 79 -45.83 -1.57 10.22
CA LEU A 79 -46.91 -2.35 9.66
C LEU A 79 -47.30 -3.38 10.71
N ILE A 80 -48.59 -3.45 11.02
CA ILE A 80 -49.13 -4.50 11.86
C ILE A 80 -49.47 -5.68 10.96
N ASN A 81 -48.84 -6.83 11.22
CA ASN A 81 -49.21 -8.07 10.56
C ASN A 81 -50.57 -8.56 11.10
N MET A 82 -51.64 -8.09 10.47
CA MET A 82 -53.01 -8.44 10.85
C MET A 82 -53.29 -9.95 10.81
N GLY A 83 -52.56 -10.71 9.98
CA GLY A 83 -52.68 -12.17 9.95
C GLY A 83 -52.26 -12.82 11.27
N ILE A 84 -51.11 -12.39 11.82
CA ILE A 84 -50.63 -12.87 13.12
C ILE A 84 -51.54 -12.36 14.24
N VAL A 85 -51.98 -11.10 14.18
CA VAL A 85 -52.91 -10.54 15.17
C VAL A 85 -54.20 -11.36 15.24
N ASN A 86 -54.82 -11.64 14.09
CA ASN A 86 -56.05 -12.43 14.05
C ASN A 86 -55.83 -13.84 14.59
N ALA A 87 -54.73 -14.50 14.22
CA ALA A 87 -54.40 -15.82 14.73
C ALA A 87 -54.20 -15.84 16.26
N LEU A 88 -53.54 -14.83 16.83
CA LEU A 88 -53.35 -14.71 18.28
C LEU A 88 -54.66 -14.51 19.03
N VAL A 89 -55.55 -13.66 18.48
CA VAL A 89 -56.88 -13.42 19.06
C VAL A 89 -57.74 -14.68 19.02
N ASP A 90 -57.75 -15.40 17.89
CA ASP A 90 -58.52 -16.64 17.73
C ASP A 90 -58.03 -17.74 18.68
N LEU A 91 -56.72 -17.94 18.78
CA LEU A 91 -56.12 -18.91 19.71
C LEU A 91 -56.40 -18.56 21.17
N GLY A 92 -56.30 -17.28 21.54
CA GLY A 92 -56.62 -16.81 22.88
C GLY A 92 -58.08 -17.11 23.26
N ASN A 93 -59.00 -16.86 22.35
CA ASN A 93 -60.44 -17.15 22.55
C ASN A 93 -60.73 -18.64 22.65
N GLN A 94 -60.07 -19.47 21.81
CA GLN A 94 -60.22 -20.93 21.87
C GLN A 94 -59.73 -21.50 23.21
N LEU A 95 -58.52 -21.12 23.64
CA LEU A 95 -57.94 -21.60 24.90
C LEU A 95 -58.76 -21.16 26.13
N SER A 96 -59.28 -19.93 26.11
CA SER A 96 -60.15 -19.45 27.18
C SER A 96 -61.45 -20.25 27.27
N SER A 97 -62.03 -20.60 26.12
CA SER A 97 -63.29 -21.34 26.04
C SER A 97 -63.12 -22.84 26.36
N SER A 98 -62.04 -23.48 25.89
CA SER A 98 -61.84 -24.93 26.04
C SER A 98 -61.21 -25.33 27.37
N HIS A 99 -60.35 -24.48 27.94
CA HIS A 99 -59.59 -24.78 29.17
C HIS A 99 -59.94 -23.87 30.33
N HIS A 100 -60.95 -23.00 30.18
CA HIS A 100 -61.39 -22.02 31.19
C HIS A 100 -60.25 -21.13 31.71
N LEU A 101 -59.27 -20.84 30.85
CA LEU A 101 -58.18 -19.92 31.14
C LEU A 101 -58.66 -18.47 30.99
N ALA A 102 -58.15 -17.57 31.84
CA ALA A 102 -58.43 -16.15 31.68
C ALA A 102 -57.76 -15.62 30.40
N ASN A 103 -58.54 -14.98 29.52
CA ASN A 103 -57.99 -14.30 28.34
C ASN A 103 -57.42 -12.95 28.75
N ASP A 104 -56.10 -12.88 28.95
CA ASP A 104 -55.37 -11.69 29.37
C ASP A 104 -54.59 -11.03 28.21
N LEU A 105 -54.94 -11.36 26.97
CA LEU A 105 -54.35 -10.81 25.76
C LEU A 105 -54.76 -9.33 25.63
N ASN A 106 -53.79 -8.43 25.80
CA ASN A 106 -53.97 -6.99 25.67
C ASN A 106 -53.14 -6.44 24.50
N VAL A 107 -53.42 -5.20 24.11
CA VAL A 107 -52.77 -4.55 22.96
C VAL A 107 -51.24 -4.56 23.09
N SER A 108 -50.69 -4.33 24.29
CA SER A 108 -49.24 -4.33 24.49
C SER A 108 -48.62 -5.72 24.31
N LYS A 109 -49.27 -6.79 24.80
CA LYS A 109 -48.83 -8.17 24.57
C LYS A 109 -48.86 -8.55 23.10
N VAL A 110 -49.92 -8.15 22.38
CA VAL A 110 -50.05 -8.39 20.93
C VAL A 110 -48.94 -7.67 20.16
N LEU A 111 -48.70 -6.38 20.44
CA LEU A 111 -47.63 -5.62 19.79
C LEU A 111 -46.23 -6.12 20.12
N SER A 112 -46.02 -6.64 21.34
CA SER A 112 -44.74 -7.25 21.73
C SER A 112 -44.52 -8.66 21.18
N TRP A 113 -45.56 -9.26 20.59
CA TRP A 113 -45.47 -10.63 20.09
C TRP A 113 -44.56 -10.67 18.85
N PRO A 114 -43.56 -11.59 18.80
CA PRO A 114 -42.63 -11.65 17.70
C PRO A 114 -43.32 -11.72 16.34
N GLY A 115 -43.00 -10.77 15.45
CA GLY A 115 -43.52 -10.70 14.08
C GLY A 115 -44.82 -9.90 13.89
N VAL A 116 -45.47 -9.41 14.95
CA VAL A 116 -46.68 -8.57 14.84
C VAL A 116 -46.38 -7.18 14.34
N VAL A 117 -45.39 -6.51 14.93
CA VAL A 117 -44.90 -5.23 14.43
C VAL A 117 -43.79 -5.52 13.43
N GLN A 118 -44.00 -5.14 12.18
CA GLN A 118 -43.04 -5.28 11.09
C GLN A 118 -42.60 -3.91 10.61
N VAL A 119 -41.31 -3.76 10.39
CA VAL A 119 -40.75 -2.62 9.67
C VAL A 119 -40.79 -2.99 8.18
N ALA A 120 -41.29 -2.09 7.31
CA ALA A 120 -41.42 -2.35 5.89
C ALA A 120 -40.08 -2.79 5.25
N GLN A 121 -40.04 -3.99 4.68
CA GLN A 121 -38.82 -4.58 4.12
C GLN A 121 -38.49 -4.12 2.69
N SER A 122 -39.46 -3.56 1.94
CA SER A 122 -39.29 -3.22 0.51
C SER A 122 -38.24 -2.14 0.25
N ASP A 123 -38.10 -1.18 1.16
CA ASP A 123 -37.16 -0.06 0.98
C ASP A 123 -35.69 -0.50 1.13
N MET A 124 -35.44 -1.63 1.79
CA MET A 124 -34.09 -2.08 2.13
C MET A 124 -33.33 -2.67 0.94
N GLU A 125 -34.03 -3.34 0.02
CA GLU A 125 -33.40 -3.95 -1.15
C GLU A 125 -32.96 -2.88 -2.16
N ASP A 126 -33.82 -1.88 -2.40
CA ASP A 126 -33.53 -0.71 -3.23
C ASP A 126 -32.43 0.18 -2.62
N LEU A 127 -32.48 0.42 -1.30
CA LEU A 127 -31.39 1.10 -0.58
C LEU A 127 -30.07 0.33 -0.69
N GLY A 128 -30.12 -1.01 -0.62
CA GLY A 128 -28.95 -1.87 -0.79
C GLY A 128 -28.28 -1.69 -2.16
N GLN A 129 -29.06 -1.56 -3.24
CA GLN A 129 -28.53 -1.28 -4.57
C GLN A 129 -27.84 0.10 -4.63
N HIS A 130 -28.41 1.12 -3.97
CA HIS A 130 -27.77 2.43 -3.89
C HIS A 130 -26.46 2.40 -3.08
N VAL A 131 -26.40 1.61 -2.00
CA VAL A 131 -25.17 1.40 -1.21
C VAL A 131 -24.08 0.75 -2.06
N LEU A 132 -24.40 -0.30 -2.83
CA LEU A 132 -23.46 -0.99 -3.72
C LEU A 132 -22.98 -0.07 -4.85
N SER A 133 -23.89 0.67 -5.49
CA SER A 133 -23.54 1.63 -6.52
C SER A 133 -22.57 2.70 -6.00
N LEU A 134 -22.88 3.29 -4.84
CA LEU A 134 -22.03 4.32 -4.23
C LEU A 134 -20.66 3.75 -3.81
N PHE A 135 -20.63 2.48 -3.38
CA PHE A 135 -19.38 1.79 -3.08
C PHE A 135 -18.50 1.64 -4.32
N ASN A 136 -19.08 1.25 -5.46
CA ASN A 136 -18.33 1.16 -6.73
C ASN A 136 -17.74 2.51 -7.14
N ASP A 137 -18.47 3.61 -6.93
CA ASP A 137 -17.96 4.96 -7.20
C ASP A 137 -16.82 5.33 -6.24
N ALA A 138 -16.94 5.01 -4.96
CA ALA A 138 -15.87 5.22 -3.98
C ALA A 138 -14.61 4.41 -4.31
N VAL A 139 -14.76 3.15 -4.75
CA VAL A 139 -13.64 2.30 -5.18
C VAL A 139 -12.97 2.85 -6.44
N ARG A 140 -13.74 3.38 -7.39
CA ARG A 140 -13.20 4.04 -8.59
C ARG A 140 -12.37 5.26 -8.22
N GLN A 141 -12.91 6.16 -7.39
CA GLN A 141 -12.17 7.33 -6.90
C GLN A 141 -10.91 6.93 -6.14
N LEU A 142 -10.97 5.90 -5.31
CA LEU A 142 -9.81 5.37 -4.61
C LEU A 142 -8.73 4.90 -5.59
N SER A 143 -9.11 4.19 -6.65
CA SER A 143 -8.18 3.73 -7.69
C SER A 143 -7.51 4.91 -8.41
N GLU A 144 -8.28 5.95 -8.75
CA GLU A 144 -7.76 7.17 -9.37
C GLU A 144 -6.74 7.88 -8.48
N PHE A 145 -7.05 8.05 -7.19
CA PHE A 145 -6.11 8.64 -6.22
C PHE A 145 -4.83 7.80 -6.08
N ARG A 146 -4.94 6.47 -6.02
CA ARG A 146 -3.77 5.59 -5.95
C ARG A 146 -2.88 5.67 -7.20
N VAL A 147 -3.47 5.87 -8.38
CA VAL A 147 -2.72 6.08 -9.62
C VAL A 147 -2.02 7.43 -9.62
N ALA A 148 -2.72 8.51 -9.25
CA ALA A 148 -2.13 9.85 -9.19
C ALA A 148 -0.96 9.92 -8.18
N GLU A 149 -1.15 9.35 -6.99
CA GLU A 149 -0.08 9.26 -5.99
C GLU A 149 1.06 8.35 -6.46
N GLY A 150 0.75 7.24 -7.13
CA GLY A 150 1.76 6.36 -7.73
C GLY A 150 2.62 7.06 -8.80
N GLN A 151 2.05 7.98 -9.57
CA GLN A 151 2.80 8.80 -10.53
C GLN A 151 3.73 9.80 -9.82
N ALA A 152 3.27 10.44 -8.74
CA ALA A 152 4.12 11.32 -7.93
C ALA A 152 5.30 10.55 -7.30
N LEU A 153 5.03 9.38 -6.71
CA LEU A 153 6.08 8.50 -6.16
C LEU A 153 7.10 8.08 -7.22
N ARG A 154 6.62 7.75 -8.43
CA ARG A 154 7.49 7.42 -9.57
C ARG A 154 8.46 8.56 -9.87
N GLN A 155 7.95 9.79 -10.01
CA GLN A 155 8.79 10.95 -10.33
C GLN A 155 9.83 11.22 -9.23
N HIS A 156 9.45 11.03 -7.96
CA HIS A 156 10.37 11.15 -6.82
C HIS A 156 11.50 10.12 -6.85
N ILE A 157 11.22 8.89 -7.30
CA ILE A 157 12.22 7.83 -7.44
C ILE A 157 13.10 8.12 -8.66
N GLU A 158 12.53 8.47 -9.81
CA GLU A 158 13.28 8.77 -11.04
C GLU A 158 14.29 9.90 -10.82
N THR A 159 13.90 10.96 -10.11
CA THR A 159 14.80 12.08 -9.77
C THR A 159 16.02 11.62 -8.96
N ARG A 160 15.80 10.75 -7.96
CA ARG A 160 16.86 10.23 -7.11
C ARG A 160 17.71 9.18 -7.80
N LEU A 161 17.10 8.37 -8.65
CA LEU A 161 17.80 7.38 -9.47
C LEU A 161 18.75 8.07 -10.45
N GLN A 162 18.35 9.20 -11.03
CA GLN A 162 19.21 10.02 -11.86
C GLN A 162 20.37 10.62 -11.05
N ALA A 163 20.11 11.16 -9.87
CA ALA A 163 21.17 11.65 -8.96
C ALA A 163 22.15 10.52 -8.58
N LEU A 164 21.63 9.31 -8.31
CA LEU A 164 22.46 8.13 -8.02
C LEU A 164 23.33 7.76 -9.22
N SER A 165 22.79 7.83 -10.45
CA SER A 165 23.54 7.55 -11.67
C SER A 165 24.72 8.51 -11.84
N VAL A 166 24.49 9.82 -11.62
CA VAL A 166 25.54 10.85 -11.66
C VAL A 166 26.60 10.57 -10.60
N GLU A 167 26.20 10.14 -9.40
CA GLU A 167 27.15 9.85 -8.33
C GLU A 167 28.00 8.61 -8.63
N VAL A 168 27.43 7.59 -9.30
CA VAL A 168 28.16 6.41 -9.79
C VAL A 168 29.19 6.78 -10.85
N GLU A 169 28.83 7.65 -11.81
CA GLU A 169 29.78 8.18 -12.82
C GLU A 169 30.91 9.00 -12.17
N ARG A 170 30.58 9.78 -11.13
CA ARG A 170 31.57 10.53 -10.35
C ARG A 170 32.56 9.58 -9.66
N ALA A 171 32.08 8.53 -9.00
CA ALA A 171 32.92 7.53 -8.37
C ALA A 171 33.85 6.84 -9.39
N GLN A 172 33.33 6.50 -10.57
CA GLN A 172 34.11 5.90 -11.65
C GLN A 172 35.25 6.82 -12.14
N SER A 173 34.97 8.11 -12.26
CA SER A 173 35.97 9.13 -12.63
C SER A 173 37.06 9.28 -11.57
N ILE A 174 36.70 9.22 -10.28
CA ILE A 174 37.65 9.29 -9.16
C ILE A 174 38.61 8.09 -9.23
N ILE A 175 38.11 6.87 -9.43
CA ILE A 175 38.96 5.65 -9.50
C ILE A 175 39.95 5.72 -10.67
N GLN A 176 39.48 6.16 -11.84
CA GLN A 176 40.36 6.32 -13.00
C GLN A 176 41.52 7.28 -12.70
N SER A 177 41.25 8.39 -12.01
CA SER A 177 42.29 9.35 -11.60
C SER A 177 43.21 8.81 -10.50
N MET A 178 42.65 8.05 -9.55
CA MET A 178 43.40 7.46 -8.43
C MET A 178 44.37 6.37 -8.87
N ALA A 179 44.02 5.56 -9.86
CA ALA A 179 44.91 4.52 -10.38
C ALA A 179 46.21 5.13 -10.94
N VAL A 180 46.10 6.24 -11.67
CA VAL A 180 47.25 6.99 -12.22
C VAL A 180 48.07 7.61 -11.08
N HIS A 181 47.43 8.33 -10.17
CA HIS A 181 48.11 9.01 -9.05
C HIS A 181 48.79 8.03 -8.09
N SER A 182 48.19 6.88 -7.82
CA SER A 182 48.73 5.88 -6.89
C SER A 182 50.02 5.26 -7.43
N LYS A 183 50.06 4.98 -8.74
CA LYS A 183 51.28 4.50 -9.41
C LYS A 183 52.41 5.53 -9.31
N ASP A 184 52.16 6.78 -9.67
CA ASP A 184 53.17 7.84 -9.66
C ASP A 184 53.70 8.12 -8.24
N LYS A 185 52.81 8.12 -7.25
CA LYS A 185 53.19 8.33 -5.83
C LYS A 185 54.06 7.20 -5.29
N LEU A 186 53.77 5.95 -5.66
CA LEU A 186 54.58 4.78 -5.28
C LEU A 186 55.97 4.85 -5.90
N LEU A 187 56.06 5.12 -7.21
CA LEU A 187 57.34 5.27 -7.91
C LEU A 187 58.18 6.40 -7.32
N THR A 188 57.56 7.55 -7.03
CA THR A 188 58.26 8.69 -6.41
C THR A 188 58.82 8.34 -5.04
N ARG A 189 58.05 7.61 -4.20
CA ARG A 189 58.52 7.15 -2.89
C ARG A 189 59.67 6.15 -3.00
N LEU A 190 59.58 5.19 -3.92
CA LEU A 190 60.64 4.21 -4.15
C LEU A 190 61.95 4.88 -4.57
N HIS A 191 61.88 5.85 -5.50
CA HIS A 191 63.05 6.64 -5.90
C HIS A 191 63.65 7.45 -4.74
N SER A 192 62.83 7.99 -3.83
CA SER A 192 63.32 8.76 -2.69
C SER A 192 64.07 7.94 -1.63
N ILE A 193 63.80 6.63 -1.55
CA ILE A 193 64.41 5.73 -0.55
C ILE A 193 65.73 5.13 -1.07
N GLN A 194 66.08 5.34 -2.36
CA GLN A 194 67.28 4.77 -3.01
C GLN A 194 67.42 3.25 -2.81
N LEU A 195 66.29 2.56 -2.70
CA LEU A 195 66.28 1.10 -2.53
C LEU A 195 66.38 0.44 -3.91
N GLU A 196 67.42 -0.37 -4.15
CA GLU A 196 67.48 -1.23 -5.32
C GLU A 196 66.48 -2.38 -5.15
N VAL A 197 65.27 -2.19 -5.68
CA VAL A 197 64.25 -3.24 -5.72
C VAL A 197 64.16 -3.76 -7.15
N PRO A 198 64.19 -5.10 -7.37
CA PRO A 198 63.97 -5.68 -8.68
C PRO A 198 62.62 -5.22 -9.25
N GLU A 199 62.62 -4.80 -10.51
CA GLU A 199 61.45 -4.21 -11.19
C GLU A 199 60.21 -5.11 -11.11
N GLY A 200 60.39 -6.42 -11.30
CA GLY A 200 59.29 -7.40 -11.19
C GLY A 200 58.67 -7.53 -9.79
N ARG A 201 59.38 -7.14 -8.71
CA ARG A 201 58.81 -7.11 -7.35
C ARG A 201 57.93 -5.88 -7.15
N ILE A 202 58.32 -4.74 -7.72
CA ILE A 202 57.54 -3.51 -7.69
C ILE A 202 56.21 -3.72 -8.45
N GLU A 203 56.28 -4.33 -9.64
CA GLU A 203 55.09 -4.64 -10.44
C GLU A 203 54.11 -5.56 -9.70
N GLN A 204 54.61 -6.59 -9.00
CA GLN A 204 53.78 -7.49 -8.19
C GLN A 204 53.06 -6.77 -7.04
N GLU A 205 53.75 -5.92 -6.28
CA GLU A 205 53.14 -5.19 -5.16
C GLU A 205 52.10 -4.17 -5.66
N ILE A 206 52.39 -3.49 -6.79
CA ILE A 206 51.42 -2.61 -7.44
C ILE A 206 50.19 -3.40 -7.89
N ALA A 207 50.37 -4.58 -8.49
CA ALA A 207 49.26 -5.43 -8.89
C ALA A 207 48.40 -5.87 -7.70
N LEU A 208 49.02 -6.27 -6.57
CA LEU A 208 48.30 -6.65 -5.35
C LEU A 208 47.52 -5.48 -4.74
N LEU A 209 48.11 -4.29 -4.70
CA LEU A 209 47.46 -3.08 -4.21
C LEU A 209 46.27 -2.67 -5.09
N LEU A 210 46.44 -2.69 -6.41
CA LEU A 210 45.36 -2.40 -7.36
C LEU A 210 44.22 -3.41 -7.23
N THR A 211 44.54 -4.70 -7.07
CA THR A 211 43.52 -5.74 -6.88
C THR A 211 42.72 -5.54 -5.59
N ARG A 212 43.36 -5.06 -4.51
CA ARG A 212 42.67 -4.78 -3.24
C ARG A 212 41.78 -3.55 -3.29
N LEU A 213 42.17 -2.56 -4.10
CA LEU A 213 41.46 -1.30 -4.32
C LEU A 213 40.45 -1.38 -5.46
N ASP A 214 40.38 -2.51 -6.15
CA ASP A 214 39.48 -2.69 -7.28
C ASP A 214 38.04 -2.77 -6.78
N VAL A 215 37.29 -1.73 -7.17
CA VAL A 215 35.86 -1.57 -6.93
C VAL A 215 35.08 -1.47 -8.24
N SER A 216 35.72 -1.84 -9.37
CA SER A 216 35.12 -1.74 -10.70
C SER A 216 33.90 -2.65 -10.81
N GLU A 217 33.95 -3.84 -10.20
CA GLU A 217 32.82 -4.76 -10.17
C GLU A 217 31.62 -4.17 -9.41
N GLU A 218 31.84 -3.54 -8.26
CA GLU A 218 30.78 -2.89 -7.49
C GLU A 218 30.13 -1.74 -8.29
N LEU A 219 30.91 -0.96 -9.04
CA LEU A 219 30.38 0.11 -9.89
C LEU A 219 29.57 -0.43 -11.08
N ASP A 220 30.06 -1.48 -11.74
CA ASP A 220 29.35 -2.12 -12.85
C ASP A 220 28.01 -2.73 -12.37
N ARG A 221 28.01 -3.33 -11.16
CA ARG A 221 26.80 -3.82 -10.52
C ARG A 221 25.85 -2.69 -10.14
N LEU A 222 26.34 -1.59 -9.57
CA LEU A 222 25.53 -0.40 -9.29
C LEU A 222 24.84 0.13 -10.56
N GLN A 223 25.57 0.28 -11.67
CA GLN A 223 24.99 0.68 -12.96
C GLN A 223 23.94 -0.31 -13.45
N THR A 224 24.22 -1.62 -13.33
CA THR A 224 23.27 -2.67 -13.71
C THR A 224 21.98 -2.59 -12.89
N HIS A 225 22.10 -2.43 -11.56
CA HIS A 225 20.95 -2.29 -10.68
C HIS A 225 20.16 -1.00 -10.95
N VAL A 226 20.82 0.12 -11.23
CA VAL A 226 20.17 1.38 -11.64
C VAL A 226 19.30 1.16 -12.89
N MET A 227 19.82 0.47 -13.90
CA MET A 227 19.04 0.13 -15.11
C MET A 227 17.86 -0.78 -14.78
N GLU A 228 18.04 -1.77 -13.91
CA GLU A 228 16.97 -2.68 -13.48
C GLU A 228 15.88 -1.97 -12.67
N VAL A 229 16.22 -0.97 -11.85
CA VAL A 229 15.24 -0.12 -11.16
C VAL A 229 14.39 0.64 -12.18
N ASN A 230 15.03 1.25 -13.19
CA ASN A 230 14.32 1.98 -14.24
C ASN A 230 13.37 1.05 -15.03
N LYS A 231 13.80 -0.17 -15.36
CA LYS A 231 12.92 -1.19 -15.98
C LYS A 231 11.76 -1.57 -15.06
N ALA A 232 12.03 -1.80 -13.77
CA ALA A 232 11.02 -2.19 -12.79
C ALA A 232 9.93 -1.11 -12.62
N LEU A 233 10.29 0.18 -12.68
CA LEU A 233 9.33 1.29 -12.63
C LEU A 233 8.36 1.31 -13.83
N ASN A 234 8.75 0.72 -14.95
CA ASN A 234 7.92 0.64 -16.15
C ASN A 234 7.03 -0.62 -16.18
N THR A 235 7.35 -1.66 -15.41
CA THR A 235 6.49 -2.84 -15.23
C THR A 235 5.39 -2.56 -14.19
N GLY A 236 4.14 -2.49 -14.63
CA GLY A 236 3.04 -1.98 -13.81
C GLY A 236 2.46 -2.89 -12.72
N HIS A 237 2.92 -4.14 -12.55
CA HIS A 237 2.36 -5.08 -11.56
C HIS A 237 3.42 -5.54 -10.56
N SER A 238 3.11 -5.44 -9.25
CA SER A 238 3.98 -5.86 -8.14
C SER A 238 5.40 -5.26 -8.19
N ALA A 239 5.51 -4.02 -8.68
CA ALA A 239 6.79 -3.32 -8.79
C ALA A 239 7.42 -3.13 -7.40
N GLY A 240 6.61 -2.91 -6.36
CA GLY A 240 7.11 -2.60 -5.01
C GLY A 240 8.06 -3.65 -4.45
N ARG A 241 7.73 -4.95 -4.57
CA ARG A 241 8.61 -6.03 -4.06
C ARG A 241 9.94 -6.14 -4.80
N ARG A 242 9.90 -6.01 -6.14
CA ARG A 242 11.12 -6.05 -6.96
C ARG A 242 12.00 -4.84 -6.68
N LEU A 243 11.38 -3.66 -6.54
CA LEU A 243 12.06 -2.42 -6.21
C LEU A 243 12.72 -2.49 -4.83
N ASP A 244 12.03 -3.05 -3.81
CA ASP A 244 12.61 -3.21 -2.46
C ASP A 244 13.83 -4.14 -2.48
N PHE A 245 13.78 -5.24 -3.24
CA PHE A 245 14.94 -6.10 -3.47
C PHE A 245 16.09 -5.34 -4.14
N LEU A 246 15.82 -4.57 -5.21
CA LEU A 246 16.85 -3.78 -5.88
C LEU A 246 17.46 -2.70 -4.98
N MET A 247 16.70 -2.11 -4.06
CA MET A 247 17.24 -1.18 -3.07
C MET A 247 18.22 -1.87 -2.12
N GLN A 248 17.95 -3.12 -1.74
CA GLN A 248 18.86 -3.90 -0.91
C GLN A 248 20.17 -4.20 -1.64
N GLU A 249 20.08 -4.60 -2.92
CA GLU A 249 21.27 -4.85 -3.74
C GLU A 249 22.08 -3.57 -3.98
N LEU A 250 21.44 -2.45 -4.33
CA LEU A 250 22.12 -1.15 -4.43
C LEU A 250 22.82 -0.75 -3.13
N ASN A 251 22.15 -0.94 -1.99
CA ASN A 251 22.72 -0.62 -0.68
C ASN A 251 23.93 -1.50 -0.36
N ARG A 252 23.85 -2.80 -0.71
CA ARG A 252 24.96 -3.75 -0.56
C ARG A 252 26.18 -3.30 -1.35
N GLU A 253 26.02 -2.96 -2.62
CA GLU A 253 27.13 -2.52 -3.45
C GLU A 253 27.71 -1.17 -2.98
N ALA A 254 26.87 -0.22 -2.58
CA ALA A 254 27.33 1.06 -2.01
C ALA A 254 28.07 0.88 -0.67
N ASN A 255 27.67 -0.09 0.17
CA ASN A 255 28.41 -0.43 1.39
C ASN A 255 29.77 -1.06 1.08
N THR A 256 29.83 -1.98 0.11
CA THR A 256 31.10 -2.59 -0.30
C THR A 256 32.05 -1.53 -0.86
N LEU A 257 31.56 -0.64 -1.73
CA LEU A 257 32.31 0.52 -2.23
C LEU A 257 32.86 1.37 -1.07
N SER A 258 32.02 1.73 -0.09
CA SER A 258 32.45 2.50 1.08
C SER A 258 33.52 1.77 1.92
N SER A 259 33.42 0.45 2.06
CA SER A 259 34.34 -0.35 2.90
C SER A 259 35.69 -0.63 2.24
N LYS A 260 35.75 -0.64 0.91
CA LYS A 260 36.97 -0.83 0.11
C LYS A 260 37.66 0.50 -0.27
N SER A 261 37.00 1.63 -0.05
CA SER A 261 37.49 2.95 -0.44
C SER A 261 38.59 3.45 0.49
N ASP A 262 39.80 3.64 -0.05
CA ASP A 262 40.92 4.31 0.65
C ASP A 262 40.97 5.84 0.38
N SER A 263 40.00 6.38 -0.38
CA SER A 263 39.86 7.82 -0.65
C SER A 263 38.69 8.44 0.10
N VAL A 264 38.92 9.64 0.64
CA VAL A 264 37.88 10.48 1.26
C VAL A 264 36.77 10.81 0.26
N GLU A 265 37.13 11.08 -0.99
CA GLU A 265 36.19 11.47 -2.06
C GLU A 265 35.28 10.30 -2.44
N LEU A 266 35.83 9.09 -2.56
CA LEU A 266 35.06 7.86 -2.81
C LEU A 266 34.17 7.51 -1.61
N THR A 267 34.68 7.69 -0.38
CA THR A 267 33.89 7.46 0.83
C THR A 267 32.68 8.41 0.88
N GLN A 268 32.90 9.70 0.57
CA GLN A 268 31.82 10.68 0.50
C GLN A 268 30.81 10.34 -0.60
N SER A 269 31.29 9.84 -1.74
CA SER A 269 30.45 9.36 -2.83
C SER A 269 29.55 8.20 -2.41
N ALA A 270 30.14 7.18 -1.78
CA ALA A 270 29.39 6.03 -1.29
C ALA A 270 28.36 6.40 -0.21
N ILE A 271 28.66 7.39 0.65
CA ILE A 271 27.69 7.91 1.63
C ILE A 271 26.50 8.58 0.93
N GLU A 272 26.76 9.43 -0.07
CA GLU A 272 25.69 10.10 -0.83
C GLU A 272 24.80 9.08 -1.56
N MET A 273 25.41 8.07 -2.19
CA MET A 273 24.67 6.95 -2.80
C MET A 273 23.74 6.28 -1.79
N LYS A 274 24.23 5.98 -0.58
CA LYS A 274 23.44 5.35 0.49
C LYS A 274 22.26 6.21 0.92
N VAL A 275 22.46 7.53 1.02
CA VAL A 275 21.37 8.47 1.34
C VAL A 275 20.30 8.44 0.25
N LEU A 276 20.68 8.53 -1.02
CA LEU A 276 19.75 8.47 -2.14
C LEU A 276 18.98 7.13 -2.19
N ILE A 277 19.67 6.02 -1.95
CA ILE A 277 19.07 4.67 -1.91
C ILE A 277 18.04 4.57 -0.78
N GLU A 278 18.35 5.04 0.43
CA GLU A 278 17.41 4.96 1.55
C GLU A 278 16.19 5.86 1.33
N GLN A 279 16.39 7.06 0.79
CA GLN A 279 15.27 7.94 0.42
C GLN A 279 14.36 7.31 -0.64
N MET A 280 14.92 6.62 -1.65
CA MET A 280 14.12 5.87 -2.62
C MET A 280 13.38 4.70 -1.96
N ARG A 281 14.06 3.97 -1.09
CA ARG A 281 13.50 2.81 -0.37
C ARG A 281 12.28 3.19 0.46
N GLU A 282 12.32 4.32 1.16
CA GLU A 282 11.18 4.84 1.92
C GLU A 282 9.94 5.05 1.03
N GLN A 283 10.13 5.63 -0.16
CA GLN A 283 9.04 5.83 -1.12
C GLN A 283 8.53 4.52 -1.73
N ILE A 284 9.44 3.58 -2.01
CA ILE A 284 9.12 2.27 -2.58
C ILE A 284 8.22 1.44 -1.65
N GLN A 285 8.33 1.61 -0.33
CA GLN A 285 7.45 0.91 0.62
C GLN A 285 5.97 1.24 0.39
N ASN A 286 5.65 2.40 -0.18
CA ASN A 286 4.29 2.81 -0.50
C ASN A 286 3.83 2.39 -1.91
N ILE A 287 4.67 1.71 -2.71
CA ILE A 287 4.32 1.23 -4.05
C ILE A 287 3.78 -0.21 -4.00
N GLU A 288 2.65 -0.46 -4.67
CA GLU A 288 1.99 -1.77 -4.78
C GLU A 288 2.88 -2.90 -5.37
#